data_AF-A0A8H7FLU9-F1
#
_entry.id   AF-A0A8H7FLU9-F1
#
_cell.length_a   1.000
_cell.length_b   1.000
_cell.length_c   1.000
_cell.angle_alpha   90.00
_cell.angle_beta   90.00
_cell.angle_gamma   90.00
#
_symmetry.space_group_name_H-M   'P 1'
#
loop_
_entity.id
_entity.type
_entity.pdbx_description
1 polymer ?
#
loop_
_entity_poly.entity_id
_entity_poly.type
_entity_poly.pdbx_seq_one_letter_code
_entity_poly.pdbx_strand_id
1 'polypeptide(L)'
;LVSVHVCFETKVHNSSYSGSHHHIGVRLEYLPPYSPDLNPIEEAFSKVKHWIRRHQDYYSGAVDDEIFYDMWEVLQVVMPSDAEGYFFHSGYF
;
A
#
# COMPACT_ATOMS: atom_id res chain seq x y z
N LEU A 1 -4.88 5.99 -21.44
CA LEU A 1 -4.01 5.72 -20.26
C LEU A 1 -4.18 4.26 -19.91
N VAL A 2 -3.10 3.48 -19.93
CA VAL A 2 -3.11 2.09 -19.44
C VAL A 2 -2.85 2.17 -17.94
N SER A 3 -3.77 1.68 -17.13
CA SER A 3 -3.58 1.64 -15.67
C SER A 3 -2.82 0.36 -15.32
N VAL A 4 -1.71 0.46 -14.57
CA VAL A 4 -0.95 -0.71 -14.13
C VAL A 4 -1.40 -1.09 -12.72
N HIS A 5 -1.78 -2.34 -12.52
CA HIS A 5 -2.11 -2.89 -11.20
C HIS A 5 -1.02 -3.88 -10.78
N VAL A 6 -0.26 -3.53 -9.75
CA VAL A 6 0.79 -4.39 -9.19
C VAL A 6 0.17 -5.29 -8.15
N CYS A 7 0.25 -6.60 -8.37
CA CYS A 7 -0.50 -7.61 -7.61
C CYS A 7 0.47 -8.49 -6.80
N PHE A 8 0.24 -8.62 -5.50
CA PHE A 8 0.99 -9.54 -4.64
C PHE A 8 0.61 -10.99 -4.92
N GLU A 9 1.59 -11.91 -4.86
CA GLU A 9 1.37 -13.36 -4.99
C GLU A 9 0.74 -14.02 -3.73
N THR A 10 -0.22 -13.38 -3.07
CA THR A 10 -1.00 -14.09 -2.05
C THR A 10 -1.99 -15.04 -2.73
N LYS A 11 -2.24 -16.23 -2.16
CA LYS A 11 -3.13 -17.26 -2.75
C LYS A 11 -4.52 -16.73 -3.11
N VAL A 12 -5.01 -15.70 -2.41
CA VAL A 12 -6.31 -15.04 -2.66
C VAL A 12 -6.30 -14.24 -3.96
N HIS A 13 -5.16 -13.68 -4.37
CA HIS A 13 -5.01 -12.92 -5.61
C HIS A 13 -4.90 -13.84 -6.84
N ASN A 14 -4.28 -15.01 -6.70
CA ASN A 14 -4.11 -15.97 -7.81
C ASN A 14 -5.39 -16.73 -8.20
N SER A 15 -6.39 -16.84 -7.32
CA SER A 15 -7.60 -17.65 -7.59
C SER A 15 -8.76 -16.90 -8.24
N SER A 16 -8.75 -15.56 -8.28
CA SER A 16 -9.97 -14.78 -8.63
C SER A 16 -9.81 -13.67 -9.68
N TYR A 17 -8.58 -13.30 -10.07
CA TYR A 17 -8.36 -12.10 -10.93
C TYR A 17 -8.18 -12.38 -12.43
N SER A 18 -8.21 -13.63 -12.88
CA SER A 18 -7.93 -13.99 -14.28
C SER A 18 -9.07 -13.69 -15.27
N GLY A 19 -10.24 -13.22 -14.81
CA GLY A 19 -11.47 -13.22 -15.62
C GLY A 19 -11.95 -11.90 -16.25
N SER A 20 -11.54 -10.71 -15.78
CA SER A 20 -12.35 -9.49 -16.04
C SER A 20 -11.62 -8.22 -16.53
N HIS A 21 -10.29 -8.23 -16.74
CA HIS A 21 -9.53 -6.99 -16.93
C HIS A 21 -9.34 -6.54 -18.39
N HIS A 22 -9.75 -7.34 -19.37
CA HIS A 22 -9.51 -7.03 -20.79
C HIS A 22 -10.30 -5.80 -21.29
N HIS A 23 -11.38 -5.41 -20.60
CA HIS A 23 -12.28 -4.35 -21.04
C HIS A 23 -11.93 -2.95 -20.51
N ILE A 24 -11.02 -2.84 -19.53
CA ILE A 24 -10.75 -1.57 -18.81
C ILE A 24 -9.35 -1.01 -19.13
N GLY A 25 -8.56 -1.68 -19.99
CA GLY A 25 -7.21 -1.21 -20.34
C GLY A 25 -6.24 -1.25 -19.15
N VAL A 26 -6.44 -2.19 -18.22
CA VAL A 26 -5.58 -2.40 -17.06
C VAL A 26 -4.55 -3.49 -17.38
N ARG A 27 -3.25 -3.20 -17.19
CA ARG A 27 -2.18 -4.19 -17.25
C ARG A 27 -1.90 -4.70 -15.85
N LEU A 28 -1.97 -6.01 -15.66
CA LEU A 28 -1.60 -6.62 -14.38
C LEU A 28 -0.10 -6.96 -14.39
N GLU A 29 0.62 -6.52 -13.37
CA GLU A 29 2.01 -6.89 -13.12
C GLU A 29 2.07 -7.83 -11.93
N TYR A 30 2.63 -9.02 -12.15
CA TYR A 30 2.87 -10.00 -11.10
C TYR A 30 4.28 -9.84 -10.58
N LEU A 31 4.43 -9.79 -9.26
CA LEU A 31 5.73 -9.72 -8.62
C LEU A 31 6.33 -11.13 -8.46
N PRO A 32 7.65 -11.31 -8.63
CA PRO A 32 8.28 -12.57 -8.27
C PRO A 32 8.07 -12.89 -6.78
N PRO A 33 8.04 -14.18 -6.40
CA PRO A 33 7.94 -14.59 -5.00
C PRO A 33 8.97 -13.88 -4.11
N TYR A 34 8.55 -13.48 -2.91
CA TYR A 34 9.41 -12.83 -1.90
C TYR A 34 10.15 -11.58 -2.40
N SER A 35 9.54 -10.81 -3.32
CA SER A 35 10.10 -9.56 -3.83
C SER A 35 9.41 -8.30 -3.27
N PRO A 36 9.50 -8.05 -1.95
CA PRO A 36 8.89 -6.86 -1.33
C PRO A 36 9.49 -5.56 -1.88
N ASP A 37 10.77 -5.58 -2.29
CA ASP A 37 11.48 -4.43 -2.85
C ASP A 37 10.86 -3.93 -4.17
N LEU A 38 10.13 -4.81 -4.89
CA LEU A 38 9.43 -4.47 -6.13
C LEU A 38 7.99 -4.01 -5.87
N ASN A 39 7.59 -3.83 -4.61
CA ASN A 39 6.24 -3.44 -4.25
C ASN A 39 6.18 -2.06 -3.57
N PRO A 40 5.65 -1.02 -4.27
CA PRO A 40 5.66 0.35 -3.76
C PRO A 40 4.82 0.54 -2.50
N ILE A 41 3.88 -0.36 -2.22
CA ILE A 41 3.04 -0.26 -1.03
C ILE A 41 3.80 -0.58 0.27
N GLU A 42 4.94 -1.29 0.20
CA GLU A 42 5.76 -1.62 1.37
C GLU A 42 6.37 -0.35 1.99
N GLU A 43 6.82 0.60 1.16
CA GLU A 43 7.30 1.90 1.62
C GLU A 43 6.17 2.75 2.19
N ALA A 44 5.00 2.76 1.53
CA ALA A 44 3.81 3.46 2.02
C ALA A 44 3.38 2.97 3.41
N PHE A 45 3.25 1.66 3.59
CA PHE A 45 2.93 1.06 4.89
C PHE A 45 4.03 1.33 5.92
N SER A 46 5.29 1.34 5.51
CA SER A 46 6.41 1.66 6.40
C SER A 46 6.33 3.10 6.92
N LYS A 47 6.00 4.07 6.06
CA LYS A 47 5.77 5.47 6.46
C LYS A 47 4.58 5.60 7.42
N VAL A 48 3.46 4.96 7.11
CA VAL A 48 2.26 4.93 7.98
C VAL A 48 2.58 4.34 9.35
N LYS A 49 3.22 3.16 9.40
CA LYS A 49 3.63 2.52 10.66
C LYS A 49 4.57 3.41 11.46
N HIS A 50 5.53 4.06 10.81
CA HIS A 50 6.46 4.96 11.47
C HIS A 50 5.73 6.17 12.09
N TRP A 51 4.81 6.77 11.35
CA TRP A 51 4.01 7.89 11.84
C TRP A 51 3.15 7.48 13.04
N ILE A 52 2.43 6.35 12.94
CA ILE A 52 1.63 5.81 14.04
C ILE A 52 2.48 5.67 15.30
N ARG A 53 3.63 4.98 15.20
CA ARG A 53 4.55 4.75 16.33
C ARG A 53 5.05 6.05 16.96
N ARG A 54 5.23 7.10 16.17
CA ARG A 54 5.68 8.41 16.66
C ARG A 54 4.58 9.19 17.39
N HIS A 55 3.31 8.90 17.13
CA HIS A 55 2.16 9.61 17.70
C HIS A 55 1.34 8.74 18.66
N GLN A 56 1.85 7.58 19.08
CA GLN A 56 1.15 6.66 19.99
C GLN A 56 0.67 7.36 21.26
N ASP A 57 1.46 8.28 21.82
CA ASP A 57 1.13 9.03 23.04
C ASP A 57 -0.08 9.97 22.89
N TYR A 58 -0.38 10.43 21.67
CA TYR A 58 -1.51 11.32 21.39
C TYR A 58 -2.85 10.56 21.38
N TYR A 59 -2.82 9.27 21.05
CA TYR A 59 -4.01 8.42 20.88
C TYR A 59 -4.17 7.39 22.00
N SER A 60 -3.19 7.22 22.88
CA SER A 60 -3.25 6.35 24.07
C SER A 60 -4.04 6.92 25.25
N GLY A 61 -4.73 8.06 25.07
CA GLY A 61 -5.52 8.73 26.11
C GLY A 61 -7.01 8.38 26.13
N ALA A 62 -7.48 7.50 25.25
CA ALA A 62 -8.87 7.06 25.24
C ALA A 62 -9.13 5.98 26.30
N VAL A 63 -10.23 6.14 27.03
CA VAL A 63 -10.70 5.26 28.11
C VAL A 63 -10.72 3.80 27.65
N ASP A 64 -10.16 2.90 28.46
CA ASP A 64 -10.02 1.43 28.28
C ASP A 64 -8.85 0.88 27.44
N ASP A 65 -7.70 1.57 27.36
CA ASP A 65 -6.45 1.06 26.72
C ASP A 65 -6.56 0.72 25.21
N GLU A 66 -7.69 0.97 24.56
CA GLU A 66 -7.87 0.75 23.12
C GLU A 66 -7.49 1.98 22.29
N ILE A 67 -6.45 1.84 21.47
CA ILE A 67 -6.04 2.88 20.53
C ILE A 67 -6.88 2.76 19.25
N PHE A 68 -7.84 3.67 19.06
CA PHE A 68 -8.54 3.82 17.79
C PHE A 68 -7.87 4.90 16.94
N TYR A 69 -7.29 4.49 15.81
CA TYR A 69 -6.78 5.40 14.81
C TYR A 69 -7.87 5.71 13.79
N ASP A 70 -8.13 6.99 13.51
CA ASP A 70 -8.85 7.35 12.29
C ASP A 70 -7.92 7.09 11.10
N MET A 71 -8.11 5.95 10.45
CA MET A 71 -7.29 5.54 9.30
C MET A 71 -7.36 6.55 8.15
N TRP A 72 -8.46 7.31 8.03
CA TRP A 72 -8.54 8.37 7.01
C TRP A 72 -7.52 9.47 7.28
N GLU A 73 -7.40 9.91 8.54
CA GLU A 73 -6.42 10.91 8.97
C GLU A 73 -4.99 10.38 8.83
N VAL A 74 -4.74 9.16 9.30
CA VAL A 74 -3.42 8.54 9.24
C VAL A 74 -2.91 8.41 7.80
N LEU A 75 -3.79 8.03 6.86
CA LEU A 75 -3.40 7.86 5.45
C LEU A 75 -3.04 9.19 4.77
N GLN A 76 -3.46 10.34 5.31
CA GLN A 76 -3.03 11.65 4.80
C GLN A 76 -1.53 11.90 4.99
N VAL A 77 -0.80 11.08 5.74
CA VAL A 77 0.66 11.17 5.88
C VAL A 77 1.41 10.85 4.58
N VAL A 78 0.78 10.09 3.67
CA VAL A 78 1.35 9.72 2.37
C VAL A 78 0.95 10.79 1.36
N MET A 79 1.93 11.59 0.93
CA MET A 79 1.75 12.65 -0.05
C MET A 79 1.90 12.12 -1.48
N PRO A 80 1.37 12.82 -2.50
CA PRO A 80 1.54 12.42 -3.90
C PRO A 80 3.01 12.22 -4.31
N SER A 81 3.92 13.08 -3.83
CA SER A 81 5.36 12.96 -4.10
C SER A 81 5.99 11.73 -3.46
N ASP A 82 5.46 11.26 -2.32
CA ASP A 82 5.92 10.00 -1.74
C ASP A 82 5.53 8.84 -2.63
N ALA A 83 4.28 8.83 -3.13
CA ALA A 83 3.80 7.79 -4.02
C ALA A 83 4.67 7.70 -5.29
N GLU A 84 4.97 8.84 -5.93
CA GLU A 84 5.90 8.89 -7.07
C GLU A 84 7.27 8.27 -6.72
N GLY A 85 7.83 8.63 -5.55
CA GLY A 85 9.09 8.07 -5.05
C GLY A 85 9.04 6.57 -4.82
N TYR A 86 7.97 6.04 -4.24
CA TYR A 86 7.80 4.61 -3.97
C TYR A 86 7.75 3.78 -5.25
N PHE A 87 7.01 4.25 -6.25
CA PHE A 87 6.99 3.59 -7.55
C PHE A 87 8.36 3.62 -8.22
N PHE A 88 9.05 4.77 -8.19
CA PHE A 88 10.40 4.88 -8.74
C PHE A 88 11.40 3.92 -8.06
N HIS A 89 11.41 3.87 -6.72
CA HIS A 89 12.26 2.96 -5.95
C HIS A 89 11.98 1.49 -6.24
N SER A 90 10.71 1.12 -6.45
CA SER A 90 10.32 -0.24 -6.83
C SER A 90 10.54 -0.57 -8.32
N GLY A 91 11.17 0.32 -9.09
CA GLY A 91 11.57 0.06 -10.48
C GLY A 91 10.47 0.36 -11.52
N TYR A 92 9.47 1.16 -11.16
CA TYR A 92 8.44 1.66 -12.07
C TYR A 92 8.75 3.09 -12.48
N PHE A 93 8.41 3.45 -13.73
CA PHE A 93 8.65 4.73 -14.41
C PHE A 93 10.06 4.94 -14.97
#